data_AF-A0A9D8XC20-F1
#
_entry.id   AF-A0A9D8XC20-F1
#
_cell.length_a   1.000
_cell.length_b   1.000
_cell.length_c   1.000
_cell.angle_alpha   90.00
_cell.angle_beta   90.00
_cell.angle_gamma   90.00
#
_symmetry.space_group_name_H-M   'P 1'
#
loop_
_entity.id
_entity.type
_entity.pdbx_description
1 polymer ?
#
loop_
_entity_poly.entity_id
_entity_poly.type
_entity_poly.pdbx_seq_one_letter_code
_entity_poly.pdbx_strand_id
1 'polypeptide(L)'
;MAVLASGMTFYGALGKFSKPMRPRSCSGASRGETWQELCRFARENTEKDALFVVPYTTRTFRWFARRGEVGVWKDIPQDAGGLCEWWERMQDQFYAFDINKPGQTYGRAGSFTQMPKAKIELLKTKYGADYIVRNKHDLKGRHILMKTRNGIEDYELVFENKDFELRRLSDTKREEAAQDQASP
;
A
#
# COMPACT_ATOMS: atom_id res chain seq x y z
N MET A 1 -75.50 -25.51 9.66
CA MET A 1 -74.18 -25.06 10.12
C MET A 1 -73.23 -25.12 8.94
N ALA A 2 -73.13 -24.05 8.15
CA ALA A 2 -72.25 -23.95 6.99
C ALA A 2 -71.05 -23.07 7.37
N VAL A 3 -69.84 -23.63 7.28
CA VAL A 3 -68.58 -22.93 7.59
C VAL A 3 -68.05 -22.31 6.30
N LEU A 4 -68.05 -20.97 6.25
CA LEU A 4 -67.46 -20.19 5.17
C LEU A 4 -65.93 -20.17 5.32
N ALA A 5 -65.22 -20.80 4.39
CA ALA A 5 -63.77 -20.69 4.25
C ALA A 5 -63.42 -19.35 3.61
N SER A 6 -62.85 -18.42 4.39
CA SER A 6 -62.34 -17.16 3.88
C SER A 6 -60.93 -17.38 3.34
N GLY A 7 -60.77 -17.21 2.01
CA GLY A 7 -59.49 -17.31 1.32
C GLY A 7 -58.60 -16.09 1.61
N MET A 8 -57.38 -16.34 2.08
CA MET A 8 -56.35 -15.32 2.22
C MET A 8 -55.50 -15.30 0.94
N THR A 9 -55.77 -14.32 0.07
CA THR A 9 -54.97 -14.07 -1.13
C THR A 9 -53.69 -13.35 -0.73
N PHE A 10 -52.55 -14.04 -0.72
CA PHE A 10 -51.24 -13.41 -0.57
C PHE A 10 -50.87 -12.68 -1.87
N TYR A 11 -50.97 -11.35 -1.86
CA TYR A 11 -50.31 -10.50 -2.86
C TYR A 11 -48.80 -10.47 -2.56
N GLY A 12 -48.03 -11.34 -3.23
CA GLY A 12 -46.57 -11.28 -3.23
C GLY A 12 -46.09 -10.08 -4.04
N ALA A 13 -45.65 -9.03 -3.36
CA ALA A 13 -44.89 -7.94 -3.97
C ALA A 13 -43.53 -8.50 -4.45
N LEU A 14 -43.38 -8.68 -5.76
CA LEU A 14 -42.09 -8.94 -6.41
C LEU A 14 -41.17 -7.75 -6.17
N GLY A 15 -40.40 -7.81 -5.08
CA GLY A 15 -39.29 -6.91 -4.83
C GLY A 15 -38.37 -6.92 -6.05
N LYS A 16 -38.09 -5.73 -6.59
CA LYS A 16 -37.14 -5.53 -7.68
C LYS A 16 -35.79 -6.10 -7.22
N PHE A 17 -35.47 -7.33 -7.60
CA PHE A 17 -34.10 -7.83 -7.50
C PHE A 17 -33.23 -6.89 -8.33
N SER A 18 -32.43 -6.07 -7.64
CA SER A 18 -31.36 -5.32 -8.27
C SER A 18 -30.52 -6.32 -9.05
N LYS A 19 -30.40 -6.14 -10.37
CA LYS A 19 -29.53 -6.97 -11.23
C LYS A 19 -28.18 -7.15 -10.51
N PRO A 20 -27.62 -8.37 -10.44
CA PRO A 20 -26.31 -8.56 -9.82
C PRO A 20 -25.32 -7.60 -10.48
N MET A 21 -24.45 -7.01 -9.67
CA MET A 21 -23.41 -6.11 -10.16
C MET A 21 -22.69 -6.80 -11.32
N ARG A 22 -22.75 -6.20 -12.52
CA ARG A 22 -22.03 -6.75 -13.67
C ARG A 22 -20.55 -6.81 -13.30
N PRO A 23 -19.84 -7.92 -13.59
CA PRO A 23 -18.39 -7.92 -13.56
C PRO A 23 -17.91 -6.74 -14.40
N ARG A 24 -16.98 -5.93 -13.89
CA ARG A 24 -16.41 -4.82 -14.64
C ARG A 24 -15.66 -5.40 -15.85
N SER A 25 -16.29 -5.40 -17.02
CA SER A 25 -15.73 -6.02 -18.22
C SER A 25 -14.69 -5.10 -18.88
N CYS A 26 -13.45 -5.60 -18.91
CA CYS A 26 -12.43 -5.51 -19.97
C CYS A 26 -12.33 -4.26 -20.86
N SER A 27 -11.42 -3.35 -20.49
CA SER A 27 -10.43 -2.81 -21.44
C SER A 27 -9.10 -2.39 -20.81
N GLY A 28 -8.81 -2.84 -19.58
CA GLY A 28 -7.50 -2.66 -18.94
C GLY A 28 -7.45 -3.34 -17.58
N ALA A 29 -6.24 -3.69 -17.13
CA ALA A 29 -6.04 -4.30 -15.83
C ALA A 29 -6.69 -3.45 -14.73
N SER A 30 -7.44 -4.11 -13.86
CA SER A 30 -8.01 -3.55 -12.65
C SER A 30 -6.89 -3.21 -11.67
N ARG A 31 -7.14 -2.27 -10.75
CA ARG A 31 -6.19 -1.88 -9.70
C ARG A 31 -5.74 -3.07 -8.83
N GLY A 32 -6.57 -4.11 -8.73
CA GLY A 32 -6.23 -5.34 -8.02
C GLY A 32 -5.26 -6.23 -8.80
N GLU A 33 -5.42 -6.32 -10.13
CA GLU A 33 -4.51 -7.09 -10.99
C GLU A 33 -3.14 -6.41 -11.10
N THR A 34 -3.11 -5.10 -11.29
CA THR A 34 -1.86 -4.31 -11.28
C THR A 34 -1.17 -4.38 -9.93
N TRP A 35 -1.92 -4.48 -8.84
CA TRP A 35 -1.36 -4.70 -7.51
C TRP A 35 -0.74 -6.09 -7.34
N GLN A 36 -1.43 -7.15 -7.78
CA GLN A 36 -0.91 -8.52 -7.73
C GLN A 36 0.33 -8.67 -8.61
N GLU A 37 0.36 -8.01 -9.76
CA GLU A 37 1.52 -7.96 -10.65
C GLU A 37 2.74 -7.34 -9.95
N LEU A 38 2.57 -6.17 -9.30
CA LEU A 38 3.65 -5.55 -8.52
C LEU A 38 4.13 -6.47 -7.40
N CYS A 39 3.21 -7.13 -6.68
CA CYS A 39 3.57 -8.05 -5.61
C CYS A 39 4.33 -9.27 -6.13
N ARG A 40 3.91 -9.83 -7.27
CA ARG A 40 4.61 -10.95 -7.92
C ARG A 40 6.01 -10.53 -8.35
N PHE A 41 6.13 -9.36 -8.99
CA PHE A 41 7.43 -8.81 -9.37
C PHE A 41 8.35 -8.67 -8.15
N ALA A 42 7.88 -8.04 -7.07
CA ALA A 42 8.66 -7.86 -5.85
C ALA A 42 9.11 -9.22 -5.28
N ARG A 43 8.24 -10.23 -5.28
CA ARG A 43 8.57 -11.58 -4.79
C ARG A 43 9.66 -12.28 -5.60
N GLU A 44 9.70 -12.05 -6.91
CA GLU A 44 10.58 -12.76 -7.84
C GLU A 44 11.92 -12.04 -8.03
N ASN A 45 11.95 -10.71 -7.89
CA ASN A 45 13.08 -9.87 -8.31
C ASN A 45 13.76 -9.10 -7.17
N THR A 46 13.41 -9.38 -5.91
CA THR A 46 14.06 -8.73 -4.74
C THR A 46 14.52 -9.76 -3.72
N GLU A 47 15.44 -9.38 -2.84
CA GLU A 47 15.93 -10.24 -1.74
C GLU A 47 14.80 -10.60 -0.77
N LYS A 48 14.89 -11.76 -0.10
CA LYS A 48 13.80 -12.27 0.74
C LYS A 48 13.56 -11.43 2.00
N ASP A 49 14.62 -10.83 2.52
CA ASP A 49 14.70 -9.98 3.69
C ASP A 49 14.58 -8.48 3.34
N ALA A 50 14.43 -8.13 2.06
CA ALA A 50 14.24 -6.76 1.63
C ALA A 50 13.02 -6.11 2.31
N LEU A 51 13.20 -4.87 2.75
CA LEU A 51 12.19 -4.10 3.49
C LEU A 51 11.53 -3.04 2.62
N PHE A 52 10.20 -3.07 2.55
CA PHE A 52 9.42 -2.19 1.67
C PHE A 52 8.67 -1.09 2.44
N VAL A 53 8.66 0.10 1.86
CA VAL A 53 7.77 1.21 2.24
C VAL A 53 6.54 1.16 1.33
N VAL A 54 5.42 0.73 1.91
CA VAL A 54 4.18 0.41 1.20
C VAL A 54 3.07 1.41 1.57
N PRO A 55 2.25 1.88 0.60
CA PRO A 55 1.24 2.89 0.88
C PRO A 55 0.15 2.37 1.82
N TYR A 56 -0.44 3.28 2.60
CA TYR A 56 -1.44 3.00 3.63
C TYR A 56 -2.62 2.10 3.18
N THR A 57 -3.00 2.19 1.92
CA THR A 57 -4.20 1.55 1.38
C THR A 57 -4.04 0.06 1.13
N THR A 58 -2.81 -0.44 1.11
CA THR A 58 -2.51 -1.79 0.62
C THR A 58 -2.16 -2.71 1.79
N ARG A 59 -3.14 -3.54 2.17
CA ARG A 59 -3.08 -4.43 3.36
C ARG A 59 -2.62 -5.84 3.04
N THR A 60 -2.37 -6.13 1.77
CA THR A 60 -2.14 -7.48 1.26
C THR A 60 -0.73 -7.68 0.71
N PHE A 61 0.13 -6.65 0.79
CA PHE A 61 1.48 -6.69 0.24
C PHE A 61 2.28 -7.86 0.84
N ARG A 62 2.44 -7.93 2.16
CA ARG A 62 3.13 -9.03 2.85
C ARG A 62 2.68 -10.42 2.39
N TRP A 63 1.39 -10.62 2.17
CA TRP A 63 0.83 -11.91 1.75
C TRP A 63 1.17 -12.29 0.31
N PHE A 64 1.03 -11.35 -0.63
CA PHE A 64 1.28 -11.60 -2.04
C PHE A 64 2.78 -11.56 -2.39
N ALA A 65 3.48 -10.54 -1.89
CA ALA A 65 4.89 -10.31 -2.18
C ALA A 65 5.82 -11.19 -1.32
N ARG A 66 5.38 -11.64 -0.14
CA ARG A 66 6.22 -12.37 0.83
C ARG A 66 7.50 -11.59 1.15
N ARG A 67 7.35 -10.31 1.46
CA ARG A 67 8.43 -9.38 1.82
C ARG A 67 8.10 -8.61 3.09
N GLY A 68 9.13 -8.11 3.75
CA GLY A 68 9.01 -7.25 4.93
C GLY A 68 8.40 -5.89 4.55
N GLU A 69 7.65 -5.31 5.48
CA GLU A 69 7.16 -3.94 5.36
C GLU A 69 7.68 -3.16 6.57
N VAL A 70 8.13 -1.92 6.37
CA VAL A 70 8.60 -1.04 7.46
C VAL A 70 7.55 -0.90 8.56
N GLY A 71 6.29 -0.73 8.17
CA GLY A 71 5.17 -0.62 9.08
C GLY A 71 3.87 -0.91 8.35
N VAL A 72 2.95 -1.60 9.05
CA VAL A 72 1.61 -1.89 8.55
C VAL A 72 0.60 -1.25 9.49
N TRP A 73 -0.22 -0.33 8.97
CA TRP A 73 -1.20 0.39 9.78
C TRP A 73 -2.18 -0.51 10.55
N LYS A 74 -2.46 -1.69 10.02
CA LYS A 74 -3.41 -2.63 10.64
C LYS A 74 -2.79 -3.68 11.55
N ASP A 75 -1.47 -3.78 11.55
CA ASP A 75 -0.74 -4.76 12.33
C ASP A 75 -0.37 -4.12 13.67
N ILE A 76 -1.38 -3.92 14.53
CA ILE A 76 -1.25 -3.21 15.80
C ILE A 76 -0.85 -4.20 16.90
N PRO A 77 0.33 -4.04 17.53
CA PRO A 77 0.76 -4.88 18.63
C PRO A 77 -0.14 -4.75 19.85
N GLN A 78 -0.25 -5.83 20.63
CA GLN A 78 -1.10 -5.88 21.82
C GLN A 78 -0.34 -5.49 23.11
N ASP A 79 1.00 -5.48 23.06
CA ASP A 79 1.83 -5.04 24.16
C ASP A 79 2.14 -3.53 24.06
N ALA A 80 2.44 -2.90 25.19
CA ALA A 80 2.64 -1.47 25.26
C ALA A 80 3.89 -1.01 24.48
N GLY A 81 4.99 -1.77 24.53
CA GLY A 81 6.24 -1.42 23.85
C GLY A 81 6.07 -1.46 22.33
N GLY A 82 5.55 -2.56 21.82
CA GLY A 82 5.20 -2.72 20.42
C GLY A 82 4.20 -1.68 19.94
N LEU A 83 3.23 -1.29 20.76
CA LEU A 83 2.28 -0.23 20.39
C LEU A 83 2.98 1.12 20.18
N CYS A 84 3.93 1.48 21.05
CA CYS A 84 4.73 2.70 20.91
C CYS A 84 5.61 2.66 19.64
N GLU A 85 6.31 1.55 19.40
CA GLU A 85 7.13 1.37 18.19
C GLU A 85 6.30 1.40 16.90
N TRP A 86 5.13 0.74 16.92
CA TRP A 86 4.19 0.77 15.80
C TRP A 86 3.74 2.20 15.53
N TRP A 87 3.37 2.95 16.57
CA TRP A 87 2.91 4.33 16.42
C TRP A 87 4.01 5.24 15.87
N GLU A 88 5.24 5.09 16.35
CA GLU A 88 6.41 5.81 15.85
C GLU A 88 6.62 5.53 14.36
N ARG A 89 6.56 4.26 13.93
CA ARG A 89 6.62 3.89 12.51
C ARG A 89 5.50 4.53 11.70
N MET A 90 4.28 4.59 12.23
CA MET A 90 3.17 5.23 11.53
C MET A 90 3.41 6.73 11.37
N GLN A 91 3.93 7.42 12.39
CA GLN A 91 4.34 8.82 12.32
C GLN A 91 5.40 9.02 11.22
N ASP A 92 6.47 8.24 11.30
CA ASP A 92 7.60 8.29 10.38
C ASP A 92 7.26 7.87 8.95
N GLN A 93 6.19 7.10 8.72
CA GLN A 93 5.78 6.70 7.38
C GLN A 93 4.67 7.61 6.81
N PHE A 94 3.65 7.97 7.61
CA PHE A 94 2.41 8.56 7.09
C PHE A 94 2.12 10.01 7.51
N TYR A 95 2.70 10.50 8.61
CA TYR A 95 2.40 11.83 9.15
C TYR A 95 3.50 12.85 8.83
N ALA A 96 3.14 14.13 8.67
CA ALA A 96 4.12 15.15 8.31
C ALA A 96 5.05 15.53 9.46
N PHE A 97 6.33 15.68 9.14
CA PHE A 97 7.31 16.39 9.97
C PHE A 97 7.18 17.89 9.68
N ASP A 98 5.99 18.45 9.90
CA ASP A 98 5.80 19.91 9.91
C ASP A 98 5.63 20.32 11.37
N ILE A 99 6.71 20.83 11.97
CA ILE A 99 6.72 21.36 13.35
C ILE A 99 5.72 22.51 13.53
N ASN A 100 5.34 23.19 12.44
CA ASN A 100 4.40 24.30 12.43
C ASN A 100 2.97 23.84 12.10
N LYS A 101 2.78 22.57 11.70
CA LYS A 101 1.47 21.96 11.44
C LYS A 101 1.41 20.51 11.99
N PRO A 102 1.61 20.31 13.31
CA PRO A 102 1.42 19.02 13.92
C PRO A 102 0.00 18.52 13.62
N GLY A 103 -0.11 17.30 13.06
CA GLY A 103 -1.40 16.70 12.72
C GLY A 103 -1.81 16.77 11.24
N GLN A 104 -1.03 17.39 10.35
CA GLN A 104 -1.23 17.16 8.91
C GLN A 104 -0.77 15.76 8.51
N THR A 105 -1.72 14.92 8.12
CA THR A 105 -1.44 13.62 7.51
C THR A 105 -1.09 13.86 6.04
N TYR A 106 0.07 13.43 5.56
CA TYR A 106 0.28 13.27 4.10
C TYR A 106 -0.72 12.25 3.51
N GLY A 107 -1.36 11.45 4.38
CA GLY A 107 -1.80 10.11 4.06
C GLY A 107 -3.20 9.70 4.49
N ARG A 108 -4.20 10.58 4.64
CA ARG A 108 -5.58 10.06 4.58
C ARG A 108 -5.89 9.47 3.18
N ALA A 109 -5.07 9.84 2.18
CA ALA A 109 -5.15 9.37 0.80
C ALA A 109 -4.12 8.29 0.40
N GLY A 110 -3.27 7.81 1.31
CA GLY A 110 -2.31 6.72 1.01
C GLY A 110 -1.33 7.01 -0.13
N SER A 111 -0.94 8.27 -0.32
CA SER A 111 -0.09 8.67 -1.45
C SER A 111 1.28 9.15 -0.98
N PHE A 112 2.32 8.34 -1.19
CA PHE A 112 3.71 8.78 -1.05
C PHE A 112 4.15 9.73 -2.17
N THR A 113 3.25 10.11 -3.07
CA THR A 113 3.56 10.97 -4.20
C THR A 113 4.14 12.31 -3.77
N GLN A 114 3.78 12.80 -2.57
CA GLN A 114 4.22 14.06 -1.98
C GLN A 114 5.21 13.91 -0.82
N MET A 115 5.82 12.73 -0.65
CA MET A 115 6.75 12.51 0.45
C MET A 115 8.06 13.28 0.21
N PRO A 116 8.51 14.15 1.14
CA PRO A 116 9.78 14.85 1.00
C PRO A 116 10.97 13.89 0.98
N LYS A 117 12.03 14.20 0.23
CA LYS A 117 13.27 13.41 0.18
C LYS A 117 13.84 13.11 1.57
N ALA A 118 13.91 14.11 2.45
CA ALA A 118 14.40 13.93 3.82
C ALA A 118 13.67 12.82 4.60
N LYS A 119 12.37 12.62 4.31
CA LYS A 119 11.58 11.57 4.91
C LYS A 119 11.90 10.19 4.33
N ILE A 120 12.19 10.10 3.04
CA ILE A 120 12.67 8.88 2.41
C ILE A 120 14.03 8.48 3.00
N GLU A 121 14.94 9.44 3.17
CA GLU A 121 16.26 9.22 3.79
C GLU A 121 16.14 8.78 5.26
N LEU A 122 15.19 9.34 6.01
CA LEU A 122 14.86 8.90 7.36
C LEU A 122 14.43 7.43 7.35
N LEU A 123 13.50 7.03 6.48
CA LEU A 123 13.02 5.65 6.40
C LEU A 123 14.13 4.67 6.00
N LYS A 124 15.00 5.08 5.08
CA LYS A 124 16.19 4.34 4.67
C LYS A 124 17.16 4.16 5.84
N THR A 125 17.52 5.23 6.54
CA THR A 125 18.55 5.20 7.58
C THR A 125 18.06 4.57 8.88
N LYS A 126 16.85 4.91 9.31
CA LYS A 126 16.29 4.48 10.61
C LYS A 126 15.78 3.04 10.57
N TYR A 127 15.16 2.64 9.46
CA TYR A 127 14.52 1.32 9.35
C TYR A 127 15.21 0.38 8.37
N GLY A 128 16.20 0.84 7.60
CA GLY A 128 16.86 0.02 6.59
C GLY A 128 15.97 -0.29 5.38
N ALA A 129 15.06 0.63 5.02
CA ALA A 129 14.15 0.45 3.89
C ALA A 129 14.90 0.36 2.56
N ASP A 130 14.64 -0.71 1.80
CA ASP A 130 15.30 -1.03 0.53
C ASP A 130 14.50 -0.55 -0.68
N TYR A 131 13.17 -0.54 -0.56
CA TYR A 131 12.27 -0.23 -1.67
C TYR A 131 11.10 0.65 -1.23
N ILE A 132 10.58 1.45 -2.16
CA ILE A 132 9.36 2.24 -1.97
C ILE A 132 8.36 2.02 -3.09
N VAL A 133 7.10 1.85 -2.73
CA VAL A 133 5.98 1.68 -3.66
C VAL A 133 5.18 2.98 -3.77
N ARG A 134 5.17 3.61 -4.94
CA ARG A 134 4.41 4.85 -5.21
C ARG A 134 3.09 4.53 -5.92
N ASN A 135 2.04 5.25 -5.55
CA ASN A 135 0.77 5.28 -6.29
C ASN A 135 0.81 6.37 -7.39
N LYS A 136 0.47 6.02 -8.63
CA LYS A 136 0.30 6.99 -9.73
C LYS A 136 -1.04 7.72 -9.67
N HIS A 137 -2.04 7.08 -9.08
CA HIS A 137 -3.41 7.60 -8.96
C HIS A 137 -3.83 7.76 -7.50
N ASP A 138 -4.61 8.81 -7.21
CA ASP A 138 -5.18 9.02 -5.89
C ASP A 138 -6.28 7.99 -5.59
N LEU A 139 -6.85 8.05 -4.39
CA LEU A 139 -7.99 7.22 -4.01
C LEU A 139 -9.21 7.39 -4.92
N LYS A 140 -9.33 8.54 -5.62
CA LYS A 140 -10.43 8.87 -6.54
C LYS A 140 -10.10 8.53 -8.00
N GLY A 141 -8.94 7.92 -8.27
CA GLY A 141 -8.50 7.54 -9.62
C GLY A 141 -7.92 8.70 -10.44
N ARG A 142 -7.79 9.90 -9.85
CA ARG A 142 -7.16 11.04 -10.54
C ARG A 142 -5.66 10.82 -10.57
N HIS A 143 -5.06 11.08 -11.72
CA HIS A 143 -3.61 11.00 -11.87
C HIS A 143 -2.94 12.04 -10.97
N ILE A 144 -2.04 11.61 -10.10
CA ILE A 144 -1.33 12.49 -9.16
C ILE A 144 -0.05 13.06 -9.77
N LEU A 145 0.20 12.88 -11.08
CA LEU A 145 1.30 13.58 -11.74
C LEU A 145 0.98 15.07 -11.88
N MET A 146 1.05 15.79 -10.76
CA MET A 146 1.19 17.22 -10.71
C MET A 146 2.55 17.56 -10.08
N LYS A 147 3.52 17.75 -10.98
CA LYS A 147 4.55 18.82 -10.97
C LYS A 147 5.39 19.07 -9.72
N THR A 148 5.51 18.15 -8.77
CA THR A 148 6.38 18.37 -7.61
C THR A 148 7.55 17.41 -7.69
N ARG A 149 8.76 17.93 -7.99
CA ARG A 149 10.03 17.22 -7.82
C ARG A 149 10.15 16.90 -6.34
N ASN A 150 9.75 15.70 -5.94
CA ASN A 150 9.69 15.31 -4.53
C ASN A 150 10.94 14.54 -4.10
N GLY A 151 11.95 14.48 -4.96
CA GLY A 151 13.21 13.76 -4.73
C GLY A 151 13.05 12.24 -4.74
N ILE A 152 11.82 11.73 -4.90
CA ILE A 152 11.58 10.30 -5.15
C ILE A 152 12.02 9.90 -6.56
N GLU A 153 12.05 10.87 -7.49
CA GLU A 153 12.54 10.66 -8.85
C GLU A 153 14.03 10.31 -8.91
N ASP A 154 14.80 10.66 -7.88
CA ASP A 154 16.26 10.41 -7.78
C ASP A 154 16.58 8.91 -7.61
N TYR A 155 15.61 8.10 -7.18
CA TYR A 155 15.78 6.69 -6.92
C TYR A 155 15.49 5.85 -8.17
N GLU A 156 16.23 4.75 -8.32
CA GLU A 156 16.12 3.83 -9.46
C GLU A 156 14.70 3.26 -9.58
N LEU A 157 14.10 3.40 -10.76
CA LEU A 157 12.81 2.78 -11.10
C LEU A 157 13.05 1.33 -11.49
N VAL A 158 12.58 0.40 -10.66
CA VAL A 158 12.77 -1.05 -10.86
C VAL A 158 11.56 -1.68 -11.52
N PHE A 159 10.37 -1.19 -11.21
CA PHE A 159 9.13 -1.69 -11.81
C PHE A 159 8.10 -0.58 -11.95
N GLU A 160 7.33 -0.63 -13.02
CA GLU A 160 6.29 0.34 -13.31
C GLU A 160 5.11 -0.38 -13.96
N ASN A 161 3.91 -0.07 -13.51
CA ASN A 161 2.70 -0.42 -14.23
C ASN A 161 1.72 0.75 -14.27
N LYS A 162 0.48 0.47 -14.65
CA LYS A 162 -0.58 1.47 -14.79
C LYS A 162 -0.84 2.25 -13.49
N ASP A 163 -0.82 1.56 -12.35
CA ASP A 163 -1.27 2.14 -11.07
C ASP A 163 -0.12 2.45 -10.10
N PHE A 164 1.02 1.77 -10.24
CA PHE A 164 2.10 1.77 -9.26
C PHE A 164 3.49 1.89 -9.89
N GLU A 165 4.41 2.47 -9.13
CA GLU A 165 5.85 2.45 -9.38
C GLU A 165 6.55 1.84 -8.16
N LEU A 166 7.56 1.02 -8.41
CA LEU A 166 8.46 0.50 -7.40
C LEU A 166 9.85 1.08 -7.65
N ARG A 167 10.41 1.72 -6.63
CA ARG A 167 11.75 2.32 -6.69
C ARG A 167 12.67 1.73 -5.64
N ARG A 168 13.94 1.55 -5.99
CA ARG A 168 14.99 1.07 -5.09
C ARG A 168 15.63 2.24 -4.35
N LEU A 169 15.69 2.13 -3.03
CA LEU A 169 16.27 3.15 -2.12
C LEU A 169 17.70 2.83 -1.71
N SER A 170 18.11 1.56 -1.77
CA SER A 170 19.45 1.13 -1.37
C SER A 170 20.50 1.64 -2.35
N ASP A 171 21.53 2.29 -1.80
CA ASP A 171 22.80 2.41 -2.50
C ASP A 171 23.40 1.00 -2.52
N THR A 172 24.05 0.63 -3.62
CA THR A 172 24.55 -0.71 -4.01
C THR A 172 25.47 -1.43 -2.98
N LYS A 173 25.61 -0.93 -1.74
CA LYS A 173 26.63 -1.33 -0.75
C LYS A 173 26.27 -2.46 0.22
N ARG A 174 25.07 -3.06 0.19
CA ARG A 174 24.85 -4.30 0.96
C ARG A 174 25.61 -5.51 0.37
N GLU A 175 25.99 -5.46 -0.91
CA GLU A 175 26.73 -6.53 -1.57
C GLU A 175 28.20 -6.62 -1.10
N GLU A 176 28.86 -5.50 -0.77
CA GLU A 176 30.26 -5.51 -0.29
C GLU A 176 30.39 -6.03 1.16
N ALA A 177 29.40 -5.79 2.03
CA ALA A 177 29.45 -6.22 3.43
C ALA A 177 29.21 -7.73 3.61
N ALA A 178 28.55 -8.40 2.66
CA ALA A 178 28.34 -9.84 2.69
C ALA A 178 29.55 -10.64 2.19
N GLN A 179 30.40 -10.04 1.33
CA GLN A 179 31.60 -10.70 0.82
C GLN A 179 32.76 -10.75 1.83
N ASP A 180 32.77 -9.85 2.82
CA ASP A 180 33.81 -9.82 3.87
C ASP A 180 33.57 -10.84 5.01
N GLN A 181 32.37 -11.42 5.10
CA GLN A 181 32.04 -12.48 6.09
C GLN A 181 32.17 -13.91 5.54
N ALA A 182 32.62 -14.06 4.28
CA ALA A 182 32.76 -15.34 3.59
C ALA A 182 34.22 -15.66 3.20
N SER A 183 35.20 -15.23 4.00
CA SER A 183 36.56 -15.79 3.97
C SER A 183 36.83 -16.57 5.27
N PRO A 184 37.36 -17.81 5.17
CA PRO A 184 37.41 -18.79 6.25
C PRO A 184 38.40 -18.48 7.38
#